data_AF-A0A956LGM1-F1
#
_entry.id   AF-A0A956LGM1-F1
#
_cell.length_a   1.000
_cell.length_b   1.000
_cell.length_c   1.000
_cell.angle_alpha   90.00
_cell.angle_beta   90.00
_cell.angle_gamma   90.00
#
_symmetry.space_group_name_H-M   'P 1'
#
loop_
_entity.id
_entity.type
_entity.pdbx_description
1 polymer ?
#
loop_
_entity_poly.entity_id
_entity_poly.type
_entity_poly.pdbx_seq_one_letter_code
_entity_poly.pdbx_strand_id
1 'polypeptide(L)'
;YRPLFLLMEQVSKIPGAARVFSVISYGEAQYVPTAHNGDGTSSRDQAERIQSARAWKSMQTRGYNEQNTPHGPAGAEFGSGGLFGMLAPYFLASGAVSLGKANAPLLRQDPRIIFVPRVSAFCAVVYLAGLLTNPNYLVPDIPAVKVGWASPSFLTASQRGGDAYLTRHAKFQRQATEVGIDLGQLPPKLSPHEFPGVMPVFDQLVGALPTLGAS
;
A
#
# COMPACT_ATOMS: atom_id res chain seq x y z
N TYR A 1 -5.71 14.69 6.48
CA TYR A 1 -5.93 13.26 6.81
C TYR A 1 -5.40 12.80 8.18
N ARG A 2 -4.98 13.71 9.08
CA ARG A 2 -4.46 13.33 10.41
C ARG A 2 -5.36 12.37 11.22
N PRO A 3 -6.69 12.55 11.31
CA PRO A 3 -7.55 11.61 12.03
C PRO A 3 -7.50 10.18 11.46
N LEU A 4 -7.47 10.04 10.12
CA LEU A 4 -7.38 8.75 9.46
C LEU A 4 -6.05 8.05 9.77
N PHE A 5 -4.94 8.78 9.73
CA PHE A 5 -3.63 8.19 10.04
C PHE A 5 -3.50 7.75 11.50
N LEU A 6 -4.05 8.53 12.44
CA LEU A 6 -4.11 8.13 13.84
C LEU A 6 -4.98 6.89 14.04
N LEU A 7 -6.13 6.82 13.35
CA LEU A 7 -6.97 5.63 13.36
C LEU A 7 -6.21 4.42 12.79
N MET A 8 -5.48 4.56 11.68
CA MET A 8 -4.65 3.49 11.11
C MET A 8 -3.63 2.96 12.12
N GLU A 9 -2.94 3.83 12.86
CA GLU A 9 -2.02 3.43 13.93
C GLU A 9 -2.75 2.69 15.06
N GLN A 10 -3.89 3.24 15.53
CA GLN A 10 -4.69 2.64 16.59
C GLN A 10 -5.19 1.24 16.23
N VAL A 11 -5.78 1.07 15.04
CA VAL A 11 -6.38 -0.21 14.62
C VAL A 11 -5.32 -1.24 14.22
N SER A 12 -4.18 -0.79 13.67
CA SER A 12 -3.07 -1.69 13.34
C SER A 12 -2.28 -2.13 14.56
N LYS A 13 -2.34 -1.34 15.65
CA LYS A 13 -1.49 -1.50 16.83
C LYS A 13 0.00 -1.52 16.48
N ILE A 14 0.40 -0.68 15.52
CA ILE A 14 1.80 -0.49 15.12
C ILE A 14 2.23 0.92 15.54
N PRO A 15 2.86 1.09 16.72
CA PRO A 15 3.23 2.40 17.23
C PRO A 15 4.10 3.19 16.24
N GLY A 16 3.77 4.46 16.01
CA GLY A 16 4.47 5.34 15.07
C GLY A 16 4.02 5.23 13.60
N ALA A 17 3.18 4.26 13.25
CA ALA A 17 2.73 4.06 11.86
C ALA A 17 1.96 5.27 11.29
N ALA A 18 1.22 6.03 12.10
CA ALA A 18 0.44 7.19 11.63
C ALA A 18 1.32 8.22 10.91
N ARG A 19 2.49 8.49 11.49
CA ARG A 19 3.46 9.45 10.94
C ARG A 19 4.10 8.88 9.67
N VAL A 20 4.41 7.58 9.64
CA VAL A 20 4.91 6.91 8.44
C VAL A 20 3.90 6.97 7.29
N PHE A 21 2.62 6.66 7.56
CA PHE A 21 1.55 6.77 6.57
C PHE A 21 1.37 8.20 6.07
N SER A 22 1.52 9.20 6.94
CA SER A 22 1.48 10.60 6.53
C SER A 22 2.57 10.95 5.51
N VAL A 23 3.82 10.55 5.78
CA VAL A 23 4.94 10.80 4.85
C VAL A 23 4.75 10.05 3.54
N ILE A 24 4.30 8.79 3.57
CA ILE A 24 3.99 8.02 2.36
C ILE A 24 2.89 8.72 1.56
N SER A 25 1.81 9.14 2.22
CA SER A 25 0.68 9.75 1.54
C SER A 25 1.01 11.10 0.90
N TYR A 26 1.85 11.89 1.55
CA TYR A 26 2.45 13.07 0.92
C TYR A 26 3.28 12.67 -0.29
N GLY A 27 4.20 11.71 -0.13
CA GLY A 27 5.13 11.34 -1.20
C GLY A 27 4.51 10.69 -2.43
N GLU A 28 3.37 10.00 -2.26
CA GLU A 28 2.66 9.31 -3.35
C GLU A 28 1.55 10.15 -3.97
N ALA A 29 0.85 10.94 -3.16
CA ALA A 29 -0.41 11.54 -3.57
C ALA A 29 -0.56 13.01 -3.16
N GLN A 30 0.43 13.59 -2.46
CA GLN A 30 0.32 14.94 -1.88
C GLN A 30 -0.98 15.10 -1.05
N TYR A 31 -1.36 14.03 -0.35
CA TYR A 31 -2.62 13.92 0.38
C TYR A 31 -3.91 14.01 -0.45
N VAL A 32 -3.85 13.95 -1.79
CA VAL A 32 -5.03 13.93 -2.65
C VAL A 32 -5.57 12.50 -2.74
N PRO A 33 -6.76 12.19 -2.19
CA PRO A 33 -7.26 10.82 -2.11
C PRO A 33 -7.63 10.23 -3.47
N THR A 34 -7.89 11.08 -4.46
CA THR A 34 -8.22 10.72 -5.83
C THR A 34 -7.01 10.85 -6.76
N ALA A 35 -5.79 10.99 -6.22
CA ALA A 35 -4.59 10.95 -7.04
C ALA A 35 -4.55 9.62 -7.81
N HIS A 36 -4.48 9.71 -9.12
CA HIS A 36 -4.44 8.58 -10.03
C HIS A 36 -3.17 8.70 -10.86
N ASN A 37 -2.31 7.69 -10.77
CA ASN A 37 -1.20 7.54 -11.70
C ASN A 37 -1.61 6.50 -12.75
N GLY A 38 -1.70 6.89 -14.02
CA GLY A 38 -2.14 5.99 -15.08
C GLY A 38 -3.49 6.33 -15.71
N ASP A 39 -4.10 7.47 -15.43
CA ASP A 39 -5.28 8.01 -16.15
C ASP A 39 -4.90 8.99 -17.27
N GLY A 40 -3.68 9.55 -17.23
CA GLY A 40 -3.16 10.43 -18.27
C GLY A 40 -2.56 9.73 -19.49
N THR A 41 -2.12 10.54 -20.45
CA THR A 41 -1.46 10.09 -21.70
C THR A 41 0.06 10.19 -21.65
N SER A 42 0.63 10.70 -20.55
CA SER A 42 2.08 10.89 -20.41
C SER A 42 2.83 9.56 -20.42
N SER A 43 4.13 9.59 -20.71
CA SER A 43 5.00 8.41 -20.62
C SER A 43 5.02 7.81 -19.21
N ARG A 44 4.86 8.65 -18.17
CA ARG A 44 4.73 8.21 -16.78
C ARG A 44 3.45 7.41 -16.57
N ASP A 45 2.31 7.92 -17.05
CA ASP A 45 1.03 7.21 -16.90
C ASP A 45 1.02 5.88 -17.66
N GLN A 46 1.64 5.86 -18.84
CA GLN A 46 1.84 4.62 -19.59
C GLN A 46 2.71 3.62 -18.81
N ALA A 47 3.78 4.09 -18.18
CA ALA A 47 4.64 3.24 -17.35
C ALA A 47 3.88 2.66 -16.15
N GLU A 48 3.01 3.43 -15.50
CA GLU A 48 2.17 2.96 -14.38
C GLU A 48 1.19 1.86 -14.82
N ARG A 49 0.52 2.04 -15.97
CA ARG A 49 -0.33 0.98 -16.55
C ARG A 49 0.47 -0.28 -16.88
N ILE A 50 1.69 -0.14 -17.42
CA ILE A 50 2.58 -1.28 -17.66
C ILE A 50 2.94 -2.01 -16.36
N GLN A 51 3.23 -1.28 -15.28
CA GLN A 51 3.50 -1.91 -13.97
C GLN A 51 2.26 -2.62 -13.43
N SER A 52 1.08 -2.02 -13.60
CA SER A 52 -0.18 -2.64 -13.21
C SER A 52 -0.45 -3.94 -13.98
N ALA A 53 -0.25 -3.93 -15.30
CA ALA A 53 -0.37 -5.13 -16.12
C ALA A 53 0.62 -6.24 -15.70
N ARG A 54 1.86 -5.87 -15.35
CA ARG A 54 2.86 -6.81 -14.82
C ARG A 54 2.46 -7.37 -13.45
N ALA A 55 1.89 -6.54 -12.57
CA ALA A 55 1.39 -6.97 -11.27
C ALA A 55 0.26 -8.00 -11.43
N TRP A 56 -0.68 -7.75 -12.33
CA TRP A 56 -1.73 -8.72 -12.65
C TRP A 56 -1.15 -10.04 -13.18
N LYS A 57 -0.22 -9.99 -14.14
CA LYS A 57 0.45 -11.19 -14.65
C LYS A 57 1.17 -11.97 -13.54
N SER A 58 1.83 -11.29 -12.61
CA SER A 58 2.46 -11.91 -11.43
C SER A 58 1.45 -12.49 -10.45
N MET A 59 0.25 -11.93 -10.34
CA MET A 59 -0.82 -12.56 -9.58
C MET A 59 -1.34 -13.81 -10.28
N GLN A 60 -1.44 -13.83 -11.61
CA GLN A 60 -1.91 -15.01 -12.34
C GLN A 60 -1.01 -16.23 -12.12
N THR A 61 0.31 -16.06 -12.00
CA THR A 61 1.21 -17.18 -11.64
C THR A 61 0.97 -17.76 -10.25
N ARG A 62 0.26 -17.00 -9.38
CA ARG A 62 -0.19 -17.42 -8.05
C ARG A 62 -1.65 -17.89 -8.05
N GLY A 63 -2.21 -18.15 -9.22
CA GLY A 63 -3.57 -18.69 -9.43
C GLY A 63 -4.69 -17.67 -9.26
N TYR A 64 -4.42 -16.38 -9.44
CA TYR A 64 -5.49 -15.37 -9.57
C TYR A 64 -6.01 -15.37 -11.01
N ASN A 65 -7.32 -15.29 -11.19
CA ASN A 65 -7.97 -15.30 -12.50
C ASN A 65 -9.31 -14.55 -12.42
N GLU A 66 -10.01 -14.39 -13.53
CA GLU A 66 -11.27 -13.64 -13.58
C GLU A 66 -12.42 -14.27 -12.78
N GLN A 67 -12.32 -15.56 -12.42
CA GLN A 67 -13.34 -16.21 -11.59
C GLN A 67 -13.24 -15.74 -10.12
N ASN A 68 -12.02 -15.65 -9.59
CA ASN A 68 -11.78 -15.20 -8.21
C ASN A 68 -11.51 -13.70 -8.08
N THR A 69 -11.08 -13.05 -9.16
CA THR A 69 -10.76 -11.61 -9.24
C THR A 69 -11.37 -11.02 -10.51
N PRO A 70 -12.71 -10.84 -10.59
CA PRO A 70 -13.40 -10.44 -11.82
C PRO A 70 -12.90 -9.12 -12.43
N HIS A 71 -12.50 -8.18 -11.58
CA HIS A 71 -11.95 -6.90 -12.01
C HIS A 71 -10.42 -6.94 -12.20
N GLY A 72 -9.80 -8.12 -12.25
CA GLY A 72 -8.37 -8.29 -12.51
C GLY A 72 -7.90 -7.60 -13.80
N PRO A 73 -8.56 -7.81 -14.95
CA PRO A 73 -8.25 -7.11 -16.20
C PRO A 73 -8.40 -5.59 -16.08
N ALA A 74 -9.49 -5.10 -15.47
CA ALA A 74 -9.67 -3.67 -15.24
C ALA A 74 -8.56 -3.10 -14.35
N GLY A 75 -8.16 -3.81 -13.30
CA GLY A 75 -7.02 -3.46 -12.46
C GLY A 75 -5.70 -3.42 -13.25
N ALA A 76 -5.48 -4.35 -14.18
CA ALA A 76 -4.29 -4.39 -15.03
C ALA A 76 -4.13 -3.13 -15.90
N GLU A 77 -5.24 -2.52 -16.32
CA GLU A 77 -5.25 -1.28 -17.13
C GLU A 77 -5.30 0.00 -16.29
N PHE A 78 -5.61 -0.13 -14.99
CA PHE A 78 -5.90 1.01 -14.12
C PHE A 78 -4.67 1.85 -13.77
N GLY A 79 -3.53 1.22 -13.50
CA GLY A 79 -2.38 1.89 -12.89
C GLY A 79 -2.41 1.85 -11.36
N SER A 80 -1.97 2.93 -10.71
CA SER A 80 -1.92 3.07 -9.26
C SER A 80 -2.65 4.34 -8.79
N GLY A 81 -2.97 4.43 -7.50
CA GLY A 81 -3.58 5.66 -7.00
C GLY A 81 -4.01 5.58 -5.54
N GLY A 82 -4.95 6.44 -5.19
CA GLY A 82 -5.39 6.62 -3.82
C GLY A 82 -4.34 7.34 -2.97
N LEU A 83 -4.62 7.45 -1.68
CA LEU A 83 -3.72 8.13 -0.74
C LEU A 83 -2.31 7.53 -0.66
N PHE A 84 -2.08 6.30 -1.13
CA PHE A 84 -0.83 5.57 -0.92
C PHE A 84 -0.20 5.00 -2.20
N GLY A 85 -0.68 5.39 -3.38
CA GLY A 85 -0.07 5.05 -4.67
C GLY A 85 0.05 3.55 -4.94
N MET A 86 -0.90 2.73 -4.46
CA MET A 86 -0.81 1.27 -4.64
C MET A 86 -1.26 0.87 -6.04
N LEU A 87 -0.55 -0.06 -6.69
CA LEU A 87 -0.99 -0.67 -7.95
C LEU A 87 -2.31 -1.42 -7.74
N ALA A 88 -3.29 -1.17 -8.61
CA ALA A 88 -4.65 -1.67 -8.44
C ALA A 88 -4.74 -3.21 -8.24
N PRO A 89 -4.00 -4.07 -8.97
CA PRO A 89 -4.07 -5.52 -8.76
C PRO A 89 -3.66 -5.94 -7.34
N TYR A 90 -2.55 -5.40 -6.82
CA TYR A 90 -2.10 -5.71 -5.46
C TYR A 90 -3.01 -5.09 -4.40
N PHE A 91 -3.55 -3.90 -4.67
CA PHE A 91 -4.56 -3.28 -3.84
C PHE A 91 -5.81 -4.18 -3.69
N LEU A 92 -6.36 -4.70 -4.80
CA LEU A 92 -7.52 -5.61 -4.78
C LEU A 92 -7.18 -6.93 -4.06
N ALA A 93 -5.94 -7.40 -4.16
CA ALA A 93 -5.47 -8.60 -3.47
C ALA A 93 -5.16 -8.40 -1.96
N SER A 94 -5.40 -7.22 -1.40
CA SER A 94 -5.10 -6.94 0.00
C SER A 94 -5.81 -7.93 0.92
N GLY A 95 -5.03 -8.61 1.76
CA GLY A 95 -5.52 -9.63 2.69
C GLY A 95 -5.55 -11.05 2.14
N ALA A 96 -5.43 -11.27 0.83
CA ALA A 96 -5.60 -12.58 0.22
C ALA A 96 -4.53 -13.62 0.63
N VAL A 97 -3.32 -13.17 0.99
CA VAL A 97 -2.27 -14.06 1.52
C VAL A 97 -2.66 -14.60 2.90
N SER A 98 -3.25 -13.76 3.76
CA SER A 98 -3.58 -14.14 5.14
C SER A 98 -4.94 -14.82 5.26
N LEU A 99 -5.92 -14.41 4.48
CA LEU A 99 -7.31 -14.87 4.58
C LEU A 99 -7.68 -15.93 3.53
N GLY A 100 -6.83 -16.12 2.52
CA GLY A 100 -7.19 -16.83 1.30
C GLY A 100 -8.02 -15.96 0.34
N LYS A 101 -7.98 -16.30 -0.95
CA LYS A 101 -8.62 -15.51 -2.03
C LYS A 101 -10.13 -15.36 -1.84
N ALA A 102 -10.81 -16.40 -1.36
CA ALA A 102 -12.27 -16.39 -1.17
C ALA A 102 -12.74 -15.40 -0.10
N ASN A 103 -11.86 -15.05 0.85
CA ASN A 103 -12.20 -14.20 2.00
C ASN A 103 -11.53 -12.82 1.94
N ALA A 104 -10.76 -12.53 0.89
CA ALA A 104 -10.14 -11.22 0.71
C ALA A 104 -11.20 -10.18 0.35
N PRO A 105 -11.39 -9.12 1.16
CA PRO A 105 -12.58 -8.28 1.08
C PRO A 105 -12.65 -7.42 -0.18
N LEU A 106 -11.51 -7.16 -0.82
CA LEU A 106 -11.43 -6.27 -1.99
C LEU A 106 -11.28 -7.01 -3.32
N LEU A 107 -11.09 -8.33 -3.30
CA LEU A 107 -10.67 -9.07 -4.50
C LEU A 107 -11.69 -9.00 -5.64
N ARG A 108 -12.96 -8.79 -5.28
CA ARG A 108 -14.09 -8.71 -6.21
C ARG A 108 -14.56 -7.28 -6.49
N GLN A 109 -13.82 -6.27 -6.03
CA GLN A 109 -14.23 -4.87 -6.17
C GLN A 109 -13.70 -4.25 -7.46
N ASP A 110 -14.39 -3.21 -7.93
CA ASP A 110 -13.90 -2.34 -8.99
C ASP A 110 -12.66 -1.55 -8.49
N PRO A 111 -11.59 -1.44 -9.29
CA PRO A 111 -10.34 -0.79 -8.87
C PRO A 111 -10.52 0.67 -8.43
N ARG A 112 -11.56 1.38 -8.87
CA ARG A 112 -11.87 2.76 -8.44
C ARG A 112 -12.14 2.87 -6.94
N ILE A 113 -12.44 1.76 -6.25
CA ILE A 113 -12.58 1.75 -4.79
C ILE A 113 -11.30 2.18 -4.06
N ILE A 114 -10.14 2.15 -4.74
CA ILE A 114 -8.86 2.67 -4.23
C ILE A 114 -8.92 4.16 -3.85
N PHE A 115 -9.84 4.94 -4.44
CA PHE A 115 -10.01 6.36 -4.13
C PHE A 115 -10.83 6.63 -2.87
N VAL A 116 -11.43 5.59 -2.28
CA VAL A 116 -12.13 5.72 -1.00
C VAL A 116 -11.07 5.71 0.12
N PRO A 117 -10.85 6.82 0.86
CA PRO A 117 -9.70 6.95 1.76
C PRO A 117 -9.57 5.84 2.80
N ARG A 118 -10.68 5.39 3.37
CA ARG A 118 -10.71 4.32 4.37
C ARG A 118 -10.33 2.95 3.81
N VAL A 119 -10.62 2.71 2.53
CA VAL A 119 -10.25 1.47 1.83
C VAL A 119 -8.77 1.50 1.45
N SER A 120 -8.26 2.64 0.95
CA SER A 120 -6.81 2.82 0.74
C SER A 120 -6.03 2.66 2.05
N ALA A 121 -6.57 3.19 3.15
CA ALA A 121 -5.98 3.04 4.48
C ALA A 121 -5.90 1.58 4.94
N PHE A 122 -6.97 0.80 4.74
CA PHE A 122 -6.95 -0.64 5.02
C PHE A 122 -5.83 -1.35 4.26
N CYS A 123 -5.71 -1.12 2.95
CA CYS A 123 -4.68 -1.76 2.15
C CYS A 123 -3.26 -1.35 2.58
N ALA A 124 -3.07 -0.06 2.89
CA ALA A 124 -1.80 0.44 3.41
C ALA A 124 -1.42 -0.21 4.75
N VAL A 125 -2.36 -0.39 5.67
CA VAL A 125 -2.13 -1.07 6.94
C VAL A 125 -1.76 -2.54 6.73
N VAL A 126 -2.51 -3.26 5.90
CA VAL A 126 -2.24 -4.68 5.61
C VAL A 126 -0.89 -4.85 4.93
N TYR A 127 -0.55 -3.96 4.01
CA TYR A 127 0.73 -3.97 3.31
C TYR A 127 1.90 -3.70 4.27
N LEU A 128 1.78 -2.71 5.15
CA LEU A 128 2.78 -2.45 6.18
C LEU A 128 3.00 -3.66 7.08
N ALA A 129 1.92 -4.26 7.60
CA ALA A 129 2.02 -5.46 8.42
C ALA A 129 2.69 -6.62 7.65
N GLY A 130 2.34 -6.81 6.38
CA GLY A 130 2.97 -7.82 5.52
C GLY A 130 4.47 -7.58 5.31
N LEU A 131 4.89 -6.33 5.09
CA LEU A 131 6.31 -5.97 4.99
C LEU A 131 7.08 -6.31 6.27
N LEU A 132 6.51 -5.99 7.42
CA LEU A 132 7.17 -6.15 8.72
C LEU A 132 7.16 -7.59 9.24
N THR A 133 6.23 -8.44 8.77
CA THR A 133 6.11 -9.84 9.21
C THR A 133 6.85 -10.83 8.32
N ASN A 134 7.13 -10.48 7.06
CA ASN A 134 7.78 -11.39 6.13
C ASN A 134 9.26 -11.57 6.50
N PRO A 135 9.71 -12.79 6.87
CA PRO A 135 11.08 -13.04 7.33
C PRO A 135 12.15 -12.83 6.24
N ASN A 136 11.75 -12.75 4.97
CA ASN A 136 12.67 -12.50 3.86
C ASN A 136 12.99 -11.01 3.66
N TYR A 137 12.32 -10.12 4.38
CA TYR A 137 12.49 -8.67 4.25
C TYR A 137 13.27 -8.11 5.43
N LEU A 138 14.33 -7.37 5.12
CA LEU A 138 15.18 -6.68 6.08
C LEU A 138 14.71 -5.23 6.20
N VAL A 139 13.93 -4.94 7.25
CA VAL A 139 13.44 -3.58 7.58
C VAL A 139 14.20 -3.06 8.81
N PRO A 140 15.42 -2.52 8.64
CA PRO A 140 16.27 -2.11 9.76
C PRO A 140 15.82 -0.81 10.44
N ASP A 141 15.05 0.03 9.75
CA ASP A 141 14.69 1.37 10.19
C ASP A 141 13.38 1.84 9.51
N ILE A 142 12.91 3.02 9.90
CA ILE A 142 11.69 3.61 9.37
C ILE A 142 11.78 3.89 7.85
N PRO A 143 12.84 4.52 7.31
CA PRO A 143 12.87 4.80 5.88
C PRO A 143 12.92 3.54 4.99
N ALA A 144 13.43 2.41 5.48
CA ALA A 144 13.34 1.12 4.78
C ALA A 144 11.88 0.70 4.51
N VAL A 145 10.92 1.11 5.34
CA VAL A 145 9.49 0.87 5.07
C VAL A 145 9.08 1.46 3.71
N LYS A 146 9.50 2.69 3.40
CA LYS A 146 9.20 3.31 2.10
C LYS A 146 9.90 2.61 0.94
N VAL A 147 11.10 2.09 1.18
CA VAL A 147 11.84 1.31 0.19
C VAL A 147 11.04 0.06 -0.19
N GLY A 148 10.56 -0.69 0.81
CA GLY A 148 9.65 -1.82 0.61
C GLY A 148 8.32 -1.43 -0.01
N TRP A 149 7.82 -0.22 0.28
CA TRP A 149 6.62 0.33 -0.34
C TRP A 149 6.73 0.47 -1.85
N ALA A 150 7.91 0.86 -2.34
CA ALA A 150 8.15 0.94 -3.78
C ALA A 150 8.37 -0.45 -4.40
N SER A 151 9.10 -1.33 -3.72
CA SER A 151 9.20 -2.75 -4.07
C SER A 151 9.74 -3.55 -2.89
N PRO A 152 9.08 -4.62 -2.44
CA PRO A 152 9.60 -5.49 -1.40
C PRO A 152 10.93 -6.15 -1.77
N SER A 153 11.24 -6.28 -3.06
CA SER A 153 12.51 -6.89 -3.52
C SER A 153 13.73 -6.11 -3.01
N PHE A 154 13.62 -4.79 -2.84
CA PHE A 154 14.72 -3.96 -2.31
C PHE A 154 15.03 -4.24 -0.84
N LEU A 155 14.17 -4.98 -0.13
CA LEU A 155 14.38 -5.38 1.25
C LEU A 155 15.05 -6.75 1.38
N THR A 156 15.29 -7.47 0.28
CA THR A 156 16.00 -8.75 0.34
C THR A 156 17.50 -8.52 0.52
N ALA A 157 18.19 -9.54 1.05
CA ALA A 157 19.65 -9.50 1.22
C ALA A 157 20.40 -9.21 -0.10
N SER A 158 19.85 -9.59 -1.26
CA SER A 158 20.48 -9.42 -2.57
C SER A 158 20.34 -8.02 -3.16
N GLN A 159 19.39 -7.20 -2.71
CA GLN A 159 19.16 -5.86 -3.29
C GLN A 159 19.28 -4.73 -2.27
N ARG A 160 19.21 -5.02 -0.97
CA ARG A 160 19.35 -4.02 0.08
C ARG A 160 20.70 -3.33 0.00
N GLY A 161 20.69 -2.00 0.13
CA GLY A 161 21.91 -1.17 0.10
C GLY A 161 22.36 -0.74 -1.29
N GLY A 162 21.73 -1.22 -2.37
CA GLY A 162 21.99 -0.71 -3.73
C GLY A 162 21.44 0.71 -3.96
N ASP A 163 21.80 1.33 -5.08
CA ASP A 163 21.45 2.72 -5.39
C ASP A 163 19.94 3.00 -5.34
N ALA A 164 19.13 2.07 -5.86
CA ALA A 164 17.68 2.19 -5.83
C ALA A 164 17.10 2.17 -4.41
N TYR A 165 17.72 1.41 -3.50
CA TYR A 165 17.40 1.38 -2.08
C TYR A 165 17.77 2.71 -1.43
N LEU A 166 19.03 3.14 -1.57
CA LEU A 166 19.55 4.35 -0.94
C LEU A 166 18.82 5.60 -1.40
N THR A 167 18.51 5.69 -2.70
CA THR A 167 17.75 6.82 -3.28
C THR A 167 16.37 6.95 -2.64
N ARG A 168 15.66 5.83 -2.46
CA ARG A 168 14.31 5.82 -1.87
C ARG A 168 14.33 6.08 -0.38
N HIS A 169 15.32 5.51 0.30
CA HIS A 169 15.57 5.74 1.73
C HIS A 169 15.79 7.23 2.01
N ALA A 170 16.72 7.86 1.28
CA ALA A 170 16.99 9.29 1.39
C ALA A 170 15.80 10.17 0.97
N LYS A 171 15.06 9.77 -0.07
CA LYS A 171 13.84 10.49 -0.50
C LYS A 171 12.80 10.52 0.63
N PHE A 172 12.58 9.40 1.32
CA PHE A 172 11.63 9.35 2.41
C PHE A 172 12.01 10.26 3.58
N GLN A 173 13.30 10.32 3.92
CA GLN A 173 13.80 11.22 4.95
C GLN A 173 13.55 12.70 4.60
N ARG A 174 13.82 13.10 3.35
CA ARG A 174 13.52 14.47 2.89
C ARG A 174 12.02 14.77 2.98
N GLN A 175 11.18 13.86 2.52
CA GLN A 175 9.73 14.01 2.59
C GLN A 175 9.23 14.13 4.04
N ALA A 176 9.83 13.41 4.98
CA ALA A 176 9.49 13.53 6.40
C ALA A 176 9.80 14.94 6.91
N THR A 177 10.97 15.51 6.57
CA THR A 177 11.31 16.90 6.89
C THR A 177 10.33 17.89 6.27
N GLU A 178 9.97 17.72 5.00
CA GLU A 178 9.03 18.62 4.29
C GLU A 178 7.65 18.68 4.97
N VAL A 179 7.17 17.57 5.52
CA VAL A 179 5.89 17.52 6.24
C VAL A 179 6.03 17.72 7.76
N GLY A 180 7.21 18.13 8.24
CA GLY A 180 7.48 18.44 9.64
C GLY A 180 7.45 17.23 10.59
N ILE A 181 7.78 16.04 10.10
CA ILE A 181 7.85 14.81 10.89
C ILE A 181 9.31 14.48 11.20
N ASP A 182 9.66 14.52 12.47
CA ASP A 182 10.93 14.00 12.97
C ASP A 182 10.86 12.48 13.13
N LEU A 183 11.56 11.75 12.25
CA LEU A 183 11.63 10.29 12.31
C LEU A 183 12.40 9.79 13.55
N GLY A 184 13.25 10.62 14.16
CA GLY A 184 13.97 10.29 15.39
C GLY A 184 13.08 10.21 16.64
N GLN A 185 11.86 10.80 16.59
CA GLN A 185 10.86 10.69 17.65
C GLN A 185 9.96 9.45 17.53
N LEU A 186 10.14 8.65 16.47
CA LEU A 186 9.45 7.38 16.29
C LEU A 186 10.20 6.25 17.01
N PRO A 187 9.54 5.11 17.27
CA PRO A 187 10.25 3.89 17.61
C PRO A 187 11.35 3.59 16.59
N PRO A 188 12.54 3.12 17.01
CA PRO A 188 13.66 2.85 16.09
C PRO A 188 13.30 1.91 14.94
N LYS A 189 12.34 0.99 15.19
CA LYS A 189 11.72 0.12 14.20
C LYS A 189 10.23 -0.02 14.52
N LEU A 190 9.42 -0.17 13.48
CA LEU A 190 8.02 -0.57 13.64
C LEU A 190 7.95 -2.07 13.96
N SER A 191 6.98 -2.44 14.80
CA SER A 191 6.72 -3.84 15.14
C SER A 191 5.25 -4.18 14.86
N PRO A 192 4.96 -5.26 14.12
CA PRO A 192 3.60 -5.74 13.88
C PRO A 192 3.17 -6.78 14.94
N HIS A 193 3.89 -6.91 16.07
CA HIS A 193 3.64 -7.96 17.06
C HIS A 193 2.20 -7.97 17.60
N GLU A 194 1.60 -6.80 17.77
CA GLU A 194 0.22 -6.66 18.23
C GLU A 194 -0.80 -6.53 17.07
N PHE A 195 -0.36 -6.72 15.83
CA PHE A 195 -1.24 -6.58 14.67
C PHE A 195 -2.44 -7.53 14.78
N PRO A 196 -3.68 -7.03 14.83
CA PRO A 196 -4.84 -7.85 15.19
C PRO A 196 -5.30 -8.77 14.05
N GLY A 197 -4.68 -8.68 12.87
CA GLY A 197 -5.07 -9.42 11.67
C GLY A 197 -5.87 -8.58 10.68
N VAL A 198 -6.06 -9.13 9.49
CA VAL A 198 -6.63 -8.39 8.35
C VAL A 198 -8.10 -8.00 8.57
N MET A 199 -8.96 -8.95 9.00
CA MET A 199 -10.39 -8.66 9.16
C MET A 199 -10.69 -7.66 10.29
N PRO A 200 -10.09 -7.76 11.49
CA PRO A 200 -10.29 -6.74 12.53
C PRO A 200 -9.89 -5.32 12.11
N VAL A 201 -8.89 -5.18 11.24
CA VAL A 201 -8.51 -3.89 10.64
C VAL A 201 -9.54 -3.46 9.60
N PHE A 202 -10.01 -4.38 8.74
CA PHE A 202 -11.04 -4.10 7.76
C PHE A 202 -12.32 -3.60 8.41
N ASP A 203 -12.78 -4.25 9.48
CA ASP A 203 -14.03 -3.91 10.17
C ASP A 203 -13.96 -2.51 10.80
N GLN A 204 -12.81 -2.12 11.36
CA GLN A 204 -12.65 -0.82 12.01
C GLN A 204 -12.37 0.34 11.05
N LEU A 205 -11.68 0.09 9.94
CA LEU A 205 -11.39 1.14 8.94
C LEU A 205 -12.52 1.27 7.93
N VAL A 206 -12.99 0.15 7.39
CA VAL A 206 -13.93 0.11 6.27
C VAL A 206 -15.33 -0.24 6.77
N GLY A 207 -15.46 -1.33 7.53
CA GLY A 207 -16.76 -1.90 7.88
C GLY A 207 -17.50 -2.36 6.62
N ALA A 208 -18.56 -1.63 6.25
CA ALA A 208 -19.28 -1.89 5.01
C ALA A 208 -18.58 -1.22 3.81
N LEU A 209 -18.37 -1.99 2.74
CA LEU A 209 -17.86 -1.46 1.48
C LEU A 209 -18.83 -0.41 0.92
N PRO A 210 -18.32 0.74 0.46
CA PRO A 210 -19.17 1.74 -0.19
C PRO A 210 -19.63 1.22 -1.56
N THR A 211 -20.87 1.54 -1.93
CA THR A 211 -21.30 1.45 -3.32
C THR A 211 -20.63 2.57 -4.10
N LEU A 212 -19.87 2.22 -5.13
CA LEU A 212 -19.36 3.22 -6.07
C LEU A 212 -20.55 3.69 -6.92
N GLY A 213 -20.92 4.97 -6.81
CA GLY A 213 -21.95 5.54 -7.68
C GLY A 213 -21.53 5.41 -9.14
N ALA A 214 -22.47 5.01 -10.01
CA ALA A 214 -22.33 5.22 -11.44
C ALA A 214 -22.25 6.73 -11.68
N SER A 215 -21.05 7.23 -11.93
CA SER A 215 -20.83 8.55 -12.54
C SER A 215 -21.28 8.52 -13.98
#